data_AF-A0A552KWV6-F1
#
_entry.id   AF-A0A552KWV6-F1
#
_cell.length_a   1.000
_cell.length_b   1.000
_cell.length_c   1.000
_cell.angle_alpha   90.00
_cell.angle_beta   90.00
_cell.angle_gamma   90.00
#
_symmetry.space_group_name_H-M   'P 1'
#
loop_
_entity.id
_entity.type
_entity.pdbx_description
1 polymer ?
#
loop_
_entity_poly.entity_id
_entity_poly.type
_entity_poly.pdbx_seq_one_letter_code
_entity_poly.pdbx_strand_id
1 'polypeptide(L)'
;MNYFAKIYRIVCVAVPPHFTSQDCSVCGTRVQKTLSTRTHQCPNCQTVLDRDHNAAINILKKGLKYLGNHLNGTVGQTETDPNALGESGLWIFSGDIENLSCLVEQGISDSDLERIPRHSVA
;
A
#
# COMPACT_ATOMS: atom_id res chain seq x y z
N MET A 1 10.59 8.63 -8.42
CA MET A 1 10.67 7.72 -7.26
C MET A 1 11.48 6.47 -7.58
N ASN A 2 11.09 5.65 -8.56
CA ASN A 2 11.77 4.37 -8.86
C ASN A 2 13.28 4.47 -9.13
N TYR A 3 13.73 5.54 -9.80
CA TYR A 3 15.16 5.76 -10.06
C TYR A 3 15.97 5.87 -8.76
N PHE A 4 15.59 6.78 -7.86
CA PHE A 4 16.27 6.96 -6.58
C PHE A 4 16.07 5.74 -5.66
N ALA A 5 14.89 5.11 -5.69
CA ALA A 5 14.65 3.88 -4.94
C ALA A 5 15.66 2.78 -5.29
N LYS A 6 15.95 2.59 -6.59
CA LYS A 6 16.97 1.66 -7.07
C LYS A 6 18.37 2.05 -6.60
N ILE A 7 18.73 3.33 -6.73
CA ILE A 7 20.05 3.84 -6.31
C ILE A 7 20.29 3.60 -4.83
N TYR A 8 19.30 3.92 -3.99
CA TYR A 8 19.40 3.82 -2.55
C TYR A 8 19.03 2.42 -2.01
N ARG A 9 18.73 1.45 -2.89
CA ARG A 9 18.28 0.10 -2.52
C ARG A 9 17.08 0.11 -1.56
N ILE A 10 16.16 1.05 -1.79
CA ILE A 10 14.90 1.16 -1.07
C ILE A 10 13.81 0.48 -1.90
N VAL A 11 13.02 -0.38 -1.26
CA VAL A 11 11.85 -0.98 -1.89
C VAL A 11 10.74 0.05 -1.99
N CYS A 12 10.20 0.25 -3.20
CA CYS A 12 9.00 1.06 -3.44
C CYS A 12 7.91 0.16 -4.00
N VAL A 13 6.75 0.14 -3.34
CA VAL A 13 5.57 -0.60 -3.78
C VAL A 13 4.50 0.40 -4.21
N ALA A 14 4.06 0.30 -5.46
CA ALA A 14 2.97 1.11 -5.96
C ALA A 14 1.63 0.52 -5.50
N VAL A 15 0.66 1.39 -5.16
CA VAL A 15 -0.67 0.98 -4.72
C VAL A 15 -1.75 1.73 -5.50
N PRO A 16 -2.96 1.16 -5.68
CA PRO A 16 -4.05 1.86 -6.35
C PRO A 16 -4.41 3.16 -5.62
N PRO A 17 -4.44 4.29 -6.35
CA PRO A 17 -4.59 5.62 -5.75
C PRO A 17 -5.99 5.88 -5.19
N HIS A 18 -6.98 5.09 -5.61
CA HIS A 18 -8.39 5.32 -5.39
C HIS A 18 -8.78 5.49 -3.92
N PHE A 19 -9.52 6.56 -3.65
CA PHE A 19 -10.22 6.82 -2.39
C PHE A 19 -9.35 6.92 -1.12
N THR A 20 -8.02 6.94 -1.25
CA THR A 20 -7.09 6.97 -0.11
C THR A 20 -7.30 8.16 0.83
N SER A 21 -7.65 9.34 0.29
CA SER A 21 -7.96 10.55 1.07
C SER A 21 -9.42 10.64 1.54
N GLN A 22 -10.30 9.81 1.00
CA GLN A 22 -11.74 9.82 1.30
C GLN A 22 -12.12 8.78 2.35
N ASP A 23 -11.57 7.58 2.24
CA ASP A 23 -11.84 6.47 3.15
C ASP A 23 -11.21 6.74 4.52
N CYS A 24 -11.96 6.52 5.58
CA CYS A 24 -11.44 6.68 6.94
C CYS A 24 -10.44 5.56 7.24
N SER A 25 -9.24 5.95 7.64
CA SER A 25 -8.19 4.99 8.00
C SER A 25 -8.51 4.15 9.24
N VAL A 26 -9.46 4.58 10.08
CA VAL A 26 -9.88 3.84 11.28
C VAL A 26 -11.00 2.87 10.96
N CYS A 27 -12.12 3.34 10.39
CA CYS A 27 -13.33 2.52 10.24
C CYS A 27 -13.70 2.19 8.78
N GLY A 28 -12.94 2.65 7.79
CA GLY A 28 -13.20 2.40 6.36
C GLY A 28 -14.35 3.19 5.74
N THR A 29 -15.10 3.98 6.52
CA THR A 29 -16.22 4.77 5.99
C THR A 29 -15.72 5.83 5.00
N ARG A 30 -16.37 5.89 3.83
CA ARG A 30 -16.06 6.90 2.81
C ARG A 30 -16.62 8.27 3.21
N VAL A 31 -15.73 9.25 3.31
CA VAL A 31 -16.09 10.65 3.59
C VAL A 31 -15.76 11.47 2.35
N GLN A 32 -16.79 11.82 1.57
CA GLN A 32 -16.65 12.71 0.42
C GLN A 32 -16.24 14.10 0.89
N LYS A 33 -15.24 14.67 0.22
CA LYS A 33 -14.69 15.98 0.53
C LYS A 33 -13.97 16.54 -0.70
N THR A 34 -13.92 17.87 -0.79
CA THR A 34 -13.20 18.57 -1.87
C THR A 34 -11.70 18.59 -1.62
N LEU A 35 -10.91 18.90 -2.66
CA LEU A 35 -9.46 19.08 -2.52
C LEU A 35 -9.07 20.23 -1.59
N SER A 36 -9.96 21.21 -1.34
CA SER A 36 -9.74 22.30 -0.39
C SER A 36 -9.91 21.87 1.07
N THR A 37 -10.63 20.78 1.33
CA THR A 37 -10.80 20.26 2.69
C THR A 37 -9.52 19.57 3.13
N ARG A 38 -8.81 20.15 4.12
CA ARG A 38 -7.53 19.63 4.66
C ARG A 38 -7.68 18.74 5.89
N THR A 39 -8.79 18.84 6.61
CA THR A 39 -9.06 17.98 7.78
C THR A 39 -9.94 16.80 7.38
N HIS A 40 -9.55 15.59 7.77
CA HIS A 40 -10.41 14.42 7.74
C HIS A 40 -11.20 14.34 9.04
N GLN A 41 -12.53 14.50 8.95
CA GLN A 41 -13.45 14.28 10.06
C GLN A 41 -14.42 13.17 9.67
N CYS A 42 -14.34 12.02 10.37
CA CYS A 42 -15.20 10.89 10.07
C CYS A 42 -16.52 10.97 10.87
N PRO A 43 -17.69 11.00 10.21
CA PRO A 43 -18.97 11.05 10.92
C PRO A 43 -19.32 9.72 11.63
N ASN A 44 -18.70 8.60 11.21
CA ASN A 44 -18.99 7.27 11.75
C ASN A 44 -18.21 6.97 13.03
N CYS A 45 -16.88 7.14 12.99
CA CYS A 45 -16.01 6.83 14.14
C CYS A 45 -15.44 8.07 14.84
N GLN A 46 -15.89 9.28 14.44
CA GLN A 46 -15.51 10.56 15.05
C GLN A 46 -14.00 10.88 15.00
N THR A 47 -13.25 10.16 14.18
CA THR A 47 -11.82 10.37 13.99
C THR A 47 -11.56 11.71 13.30
N VAL A 48 -10.67 12.53 13.87
CA VAL A 48 -10.25 13.84 13.35
C VAL A 48 -8.73 13.88 13.21
N LEU A 49 -8.23 14.05 11.98
CA LEU A 49 -6.80 14.24 11.69
C LEU A 49 -6.61 14.97 10.37
N ASP A 50 -5.36 15.32 10.05
CA ASP A 50 -5.02 15.82 8.72
C ASP A 50 -5.38 14.80 7.61
N ARG A 51 -5.91 15.30 6.49
CA ARG A 51 -6.37 14.47 5.37
C ARG A 51 -5.23 13.70 4.73
N ASP A 52 -4.06 14.29 4.60
CA ASP A 52 -2.91 13.67 3.95
C ASP A 52 -2.30 12.63 4.91
N HIS A 53 -2.33 12.88 6.24
CA HIS A 53 -2.01 11.85 7.23
C HIS A 53 -2.98 10.65 7.17
N ASN A 54 -4.29 10.87 7.04
CA ASN A 54 -5.26 9.80 6.83
C ASN A 54 -4.98 9.01 5.54
N ALA A 55 -4.65 9.72 4.46
CA ALA A 55 -4.31 9.10 3.19
C ALA A 55 -3.04 8.24 3.28
N ALA A 56 -2.00 8.72 3.98
CA ALA A 56 -0.76 7.98 4.20
C ALA A 56 -1.00 6.65 4.93
N ILE A 57 -1.84 6.64 5.97
CA ILE A 57 -2.20 5.41 6.69
C ILE A 57 -2.91 4.42 5.75
N ASN A 58 -3.84 4.91 4.92
CA ASN A 58 -4.52 4.06 3.94
C ASN A 58 -3.56 3.50 2.88
N ILE A 59 -2.62 4.31 2.39
CA ILE A 59 -1.59 3.88 1.44
C ILE A 59 -0.72 2.77 2.06
N LEU A 60 -0.30 2.94 3.31
CA LEU A 60 0.46 1.91 4.05
C LEU A 60 -0.33 0.61 4.17
N LYS A 61 -1.59 0.68 4.61
CA LYS A 61 -2.47 -0.50 4.74
C LYS A 61 -2.64 -1.24 3.40
N LYS A 62 -2.83 -0.50 2.31
CA LYS A 62 -2.89 -1.08 0.96
C LYS A 62 -1.55 -1.72 0.60
N GLY A 63 -0.43 -1.04 0.79
CA GLY A 63 0.91 -1.54 0.44
C GLY A 63 1.25 -2.84 1.16
N LEU A 64 0.96 -2.92 2.46
CA LEU A 64 1.15 -4.14 3.24
C LEU A 64 0.24 -5.28 2.77
N LYS A 65 -1.00 -4.99 2.40
CA LYS A 65 -1.92 -5.99 1.85
C LYS A 65 -1.44 -6.52 0.48
N TYR A 66 -0.97 -5.63 -0.39
CA TYR A 66 -0.38 -6.00 -1.68
C TYR A 66 0.83 -6.90 -1.49
N LEU A 67 1.72 -6.52 -0.56
CA LEU A 67 2.90 -7.32 -0.25
C LEU A 67 2.54 -8.68 0.34
N GLY A 68 1.63 -8.73 1.32
CA GLY A 68 1.18 -9.98 1.92
C GLY A 68 0.55 -10.93 0.91
N ASN A 69 -0.28 -10.43 -0.01
CA ASN A 69 -0.86 -11.26 -1.06
C ASN A 69 0.19 -11.82 -2.03
N HIS A 70 1.24 -11.05 -2.32
CA HIS A 70 2.30 -11.48 -3.23
C HIS A 70 3.27 -12.47 -2.57
N LEU A 71 3.60 -12.27 -1.29
CA LEU A 71 4.47 -13.19 -0.54
C LEU A 71 3.74 -14.48 -0.13
N ASN A 72 2.40 -14.44 0.01
CA ASN A 72 1.59 -15.59 0.38
C ASN A 72 0.97 -16.32 -0.84
N GLY A 73 1.48 -16.06 -2.05
CA GLY A 73 1.04 -16.71 -3.28
C GLY A 73 1.33 -18.23 -3.30
N THR A 74 0.33 -19.03 -2.93
CA THR A 74 0.15 -20.47 -3.24
C THR A 74 1.26 -21.45 -2.82
N VAL A 75 1.39 -21.69 -1.51
CA VAL A 75 1.66 -23.07 -1.05
C VAL A 75 0.33 -23.65 -0.60
N GLY A 76 -0.09 -24.75 -1.23
CA GLY A 76 -1.32 -25.45 -0.90
C GLY A 76 -1.42 -25.67 0.60
N GLN A 77 -2.63 -25.43 1.14
CA GLN A 77 -2.96 -25.79 2.52
C GLN A 77 -2.61 -27.26 2.75
N THR A 78 -1.59 -27.51 3.56
CA THR A 78 -1.54 -28.73 4.35
C THR A 78 -1.54 -28.26 5.79
N GLU A 79 -2.69 -28.45 6.44
CA GLU A 79 -2.95 -28.44 7.89
C GLU A 79 -1.73 -28.03 8.74
N THR A 80 -1.59 -26.76 9.10
CA THR A 80 -0.56 -26.36 10.07
C THR A 80 -1.16 -26.34 11.46
N ASP A 81 -0.62 -27.23 12.29
CA ASP A 81 -0.87 -27.46 13.71
C ASP A 81 -1.06 -26.13 14.49
N PRO A 82 -2.12 -25.96 15.30
CA PRO A 82 -2.46 -24.69 15.97
C PRO A 82 -1.46 -24.22 17.05
N ASN A 83 -0.37 -24.95 17.29
CA ASN A 83 0.61 -24.67 18.35
C ASN A 83 1.94 -24.07 17.87
N ALA A 84 2.08 -23.71 16.59
CA ALA A 84 3.26 -23.01 16.10
C ALA A 84 3.24 -21.52 16.52
N LEU A 85 3.70 -21.23 17.74
CA LEU A 85 4.17 -19.90 18.14
C LEU A 85 5.51 -19.61 17.44
N GLY A 86 5.46 -19.42 16.13
CA GLY A 86 6.62 -19.09 15.29
C GLY A 86 6.64 -17.61 14.98
N GLU A 87 7.62 -16.93 15.56
CA GLU A 87 7.94 -15.51 15.42
C GLU A 87 7.53 -14.90 14.06
N SER A 88 6.72 -13.84 14.09
CA SER A 88 6.52 -12.94 12.96
C SER A 88 7.77 -12.06 12.73
N GLY A 89 8.91 -12.72 12.60
CA GLY A 89 10.14 -12.11 12.13
C GLY A 89 9.94 -11.77 10.67
N LEU A 90 9.60 -10.51 10.40
CA LEU A 90 9.57 -9.91 9.07
C LEU A 90 11.03 -9.75 8.58
N TRP A 91 11.75 -10.86 8.52
CA TRP A 91 13.11 -10.95 8.00
C TRP A 91 12.98 -11.10 6.49
N ILE A 92 13.01 -9.97 5.79
CA ILE A 92 13.34 -9.95 4.36
C ILE A 92 14.83 -10.33 4.29
N PHE A 93 15.13 -11.63 4.40
CA PHE A 93 16.44 -12.19 4.09
C PHE A 93 16.69 -11.97 2.61
N SER A 94 17.43 -10.90 2.30
CA SER A 94 18.40 -10.69 1.21
C SER A 94 18.25 -11.33 -0.19
N GLY A 95 17.15 -12.00 -0.53
CA GLY A 95 17.04 -12.83 -1.72
C GLY A 95 16.38 -12.15 -2.92
N ASP A 96 15.48 -11.19 -2.73
CA ASP A 96 14.52 -10.84 -3.80
C ASP A 96 14.14 -9.35 -3.85
N ILE A 97 15.10 -8.45 -3.60
CA ILE A 97 14.89 -7.00 -3.81
C ILE A 97 14.51 -6.72 -5.28
N GLU A 98 15.04 -7.49 -6.23
CA GLU A 98 14.72 -7.33 -7.67
C GLU A 98 13.28 -7.76 -7.98
N ASN A 99 12.82 -8.88 -7.42
CA ASN A 99 11.44 -9.36 -7.57
C ASN A 99 10.41 -8.41 -6.94
N LEU A 100 10.72 -7.79 -5.78
CA LEU A 100 9.84 -6.76 -5.20
C LEU A 100 9.82 -5.45 -5.99
N SER A 101 10.91 -5.10 -6.69
CA SER A 101 10.92 -3.90 -7.55
C SER A 101 9.97 -4.01 -8.74
N CYS A 102 9.68 -5.25 -9.20
CA CYS A 102 8.76 -5.56 -10.29
C CYS A 102 7.28 -5.43 -9.90
N LEU A 103 6.95 -5.45 -8.60
CA LEU A 103 5.58 -5.27 -8.09
C LEU A 103 4.96 -3.90 -8.41
N VAL A 104 5.76 -2.96 -8.90
CA VAL A 104 5.32 -1.68 -9.42
C VAL A 104 4.48 -1.83 -10.70
N GLU A 105 4.71 -2.87 -11.50
CA GLU A 105 4.14 -3.00 -12.86
C GLU A 105 2.95 -3.96 -12.96
N GLN A 106 2.78 -4.92 -12.02
CA GLN A 106 1.79 -5.99 -12.16
C GLN A 106 0.46 -5.76 -11.42
N GLY A 107 0.37 -4.73 -10.55
CA GLY A 107 -0.77 -4.54 -9.63
C GLY A 107 -1.70 -3.36 -9.94
N ILE A 108 -1.42 -2.61 -11.01
CA ILE A 108 -2.09 -1.36 -11.36
C ILE A 108 -2.68 -1.52 -12.75
N SER A 109 -4.00 -1.33 -12.89
CA SER A 109 -4.65 -1.41 -14.21
C SER A 109 -4.10 -0.33 -15.14
N ASP A 110 -4.17 -0.51 -16.46
CA ASP A 110 -3.75 0.54 -17.43
C ASP A 110 -4.41 1.90 -17.13
N SER A 111 -5.68 1.88 -16.71
CA SER A 111 -6.43 3.07 -16.33
C SER A 111 -5.93 3.78 -15.06
N ASP A 112 -5.16 3.08 -14.24
CA ASP A 112 -4.51 3.60 -13.04
C ASP A 112 -3.06 4.03 -13.32
N LEU A 113 -2.39 3.41 -14.30
CA LEU A 113 -1.08 3.83 -14.81
C LEU A 113 -1.15 5.18 -15.53
N GLU A 114 -2.21 5.45 -16.30
CA GLU A 114 -2.41 6.73 -16.99
C GLU A 114 -2.62 7.93 -16.04
N ARG A 115 -3.06 7.67 -14.79
CA ARG A 115 -3.33 8.70 -13.78
C ARG A 115 -2.10 9.02 -12.91
N ILE A 116 -1.02 8.24 -13.03
CA ILE A 116 0.26 8.51 -12.38
C ILE A 116 1.08 9.39 -13.34
N PRO A 117 1.46 10.63 -12.95
CA PRO A 117 2.21 11.51 -13.85
C PRO A 117 3.57 10.87 -14.19
N ARG A 118 3.74 10.43 -15.44
CA ARG A 118 5.07 10.10 -15.96
C ARG A 118 5.77 11.43 -16.22
N HIS A 119 6.84 11.71 -15.48
CA HIS A 119 7.80 12.68 -15.99
C HIS A 119 8.41 12.07 -17.26
N SER A 120 8.10 12.66 -18.42
CA SER A 120 8.81 12.37 -19.65
C SER A 120 10.29 12.57 -19.38
N VAL A 121 11.09 11.51 -19.58
CA VAL A 121 12.53 11.65 -19.71
C VAL A 121 12.73 12.36 -21.04
N ALA A 122 13.09 13.65 -20.96
CA ALA A 122 13.59 14.41 -22.10
C ALA A 122 15.02 13.96 -22.44
#